data_AF-A0A7J3FEF1-F1
#
_entry.id   AF-A0A7J3FEF1-F1
#
_cell.length_a   1.000
_cell.length_b   1.000
_cell.length_c   1.000
_cell.angle_alpha   90.00
_cell.angle_beta   90.00
_cell.angle_gamma   90.00
#
_symmetry.space_group_name_H-M   'P 1'
#
loop_
_entity.id
_entity.type
_entity.pdbx_description
1 polymer ?
#
loop_
_entity_poly.entity_id
_entity_poly.type
_entity_poly.pdbx_seq_one_letter_code
_entity_poly.pdbx_strand_id
1 'polypeptide(L)'
;MKATETRNAICMISGGVDSVTTAYYVKKEVKPPKMELIFCDYGQRTAEYERFCIEKVASLLGTRVRVIDLRWLGGISTSLLTKQVPIPETRPEDLWDPEKARQRILRWWDPCRNAILLLVGLAHAESYYISSGERYDVYIGIRRETPVMMKDNTPEFVEEMNRLAEHATHHGGYRILAPLIKLDKDGVVRLGQELGVPWKYTYSCYAGAGWVEAGERLPVHCGTCSNCRRRHLAFKKAGVPDPSLYRTVP
;
A
#
# COMPACT_ATOMS: atom_id res chain seq x y z
N MET A 1 22.11 -26.70 13.91
CA MET A 1 21.22 -25.53 13.78
C MET A 1 21.47 -24.96 12.39
N LYS A 2 20.48 -25.01 11.47
CA LYS A 2 20.63 -24.34 10.17
C LYS A 2 20.80 -22.86 10.45
N ALA A 3 21.91 -22.25 10.01
CA ALA A 3 22.05 -20.80 10.04
C ALA A 3 20.78 -20.20 9.43
N THR A 4 20.14 -19.28 10.13
CA THR A 4 18.98 -18.56 9.60
C THR A 4 19.45 -17.90 8.31
N GLU A 5 18.98 -18.42 7.17
CA GLU A 5 19.31 -17.90 5.86
C GLU A 5 19.06 -16.40 5.88
N THR A 6 20.04 -15.61 5.47
CA THR A 6 19.92 -14.15 5.49
C THR A 6 18.92 -13.74 4.41
N ARG A 7 17.84 -13.04 4.78
CA ARG A 7 16.76 -12.69 3.86
C ARG A 7 16.65 -11.18 3.68
N ASN A 8 16.73 -10.75 2.44
CA ASN A 8 16.47 -9.40 2.01
C ASN A 8 14.95 -9.15 1.92
N ALA A 9 14.54 -7.93 1.64
CA ALA A 9 13.12 -7.56 1.56
C ALA A 9 12.75 -6.84 0.27
N ILE A 10 11.62 -7.24 -0.30
CA ILE A 10 10.87 -6.49 -1.30
C ILE A 10 9.62 -5.96 -0.62
N CYS A 11 9.45 -4.63 -0.59
CA CYS A 11 8.22 -4.02 -0.09
C CYS A 11 7.37 -3.53 -1.26
N MET A 12 6.18 -4.11 -1.42
CA MET A 12 5.17 -3.60 -2.33
C MET A 12 4.67 -2.26 -1.79
N ILE A 13 4.92 -1.17 -2.51
CA ILE A 13 4.64 0.19 -2.05
C ILE A 13 3.63 0.90 -2.94
N SER A 14 2.74 1.68 -2.32
CA SER A 14 1.77 2.56 -3.00
C SER A 14 1.90 4.03 -2.58
N GLY A 15 2.77 4.36 -1.64
CA GLY A 15 2.91 5.71 -1.09
C GLY A 15 1.82 6.08 -0.08
N GLY A 16 0.85 5.19 0.18
CA GLY A 16 -0.17 5.40 1.20
C GLY A 16 0.29 5.10 2.63
N VAL A 17 -0.57 5.44 3.59
CA VAL A 17 -0.34 5.22 5.03
C VAL A 17 0.12 3.79 5.32
N ASP A 18 -0.58 2.79 4.77
CA ASP A 18 -0.31 1.39 5.08
C ASP A 18 1.02 0.92 4.50
N SER A 19 1.22 1.12 3.19
CA SER A 19 2.42 0.62 2.51
C SER A 19 3.69 1.33 2.97
N VAL A 20 3.62 2.63 3.28
CA VAL A 20 4.75 3.36 3.88
C VAL A 20 5.01 2.87 5.31
N THR A 21 3.97 2.64 6.12
CA THR A 21 4.14 2.05 7.45
C THR A 21 4.77 0.66 7.37
N THR A 22 4.38 -0.17 6.40
CA THR A 22 5.02 -1.47 6.16
C THR A 22 6.50 -1.32 5.80
N ALA A 23 6.88 -0.38 4.92
CA ALA A 23 8.28 -0.16 4.57
C ALA A 23 9.12 0.28 5.79
N TYR A 24 8.56 1.15 6.65
CA TYR A 24 9.21 1.55 7.90
C TYR A 24 9.29 0.39 8.90
N TYR A 25 8.24 -0.42 9.02
CA TYR A 25 8.24 -1.63 9.86
C TYR A 25 9.35 -2.58 9.41
N VAL A 26 9.46 -2.84 8.11
CA VAL A 26 10.53 -3.70 7.56
C VAL A 26 11.91 -3.11 7.84
N LYS A 27 12.10 -1.79 7.65
CA LYS A 27 13.39 -1.15 7.93
C LYS A 27 13.78 -1.19 9.41
N LYS A 28 12.83 -0.99 10.32
CA LYS A 28 13.08 -0.76 11.75
C LYS A 28 12.97 -2.02 12.60
N GLU A 29 12.04 -2.92 12.29
CA GLU A 29 11.79 -4.13 13.08
C GLU A 29 12.46 -5.35 12.45
N VAL A 30 12.27 -5.57 11.14
CA VAL A 30 12.85 -6.73 10.43
C VAL A 30 14.35 -6.53 10.19
N LYS A 31 14.78 -5.31 9.83
CA LYS A 31 16.18 -4.92 9.57
C LYS A 31 16.91 -5.85 8.56
N PRO A 32 16.34 -6.07 7.37
CA PRO A 32 17.00 -6.89 6.35
C PRO A 32 18.30 -6.21 5.86
N PRO A 33 19.30 -6.98 5.38
CA PRO A 33 20.53 -6.39 4.85
C PRO A 33 20.28 -5.52 3.62
N LYS A 34 19.39 -5.97 2.73
CA LYS A 34 18.92 -5.21 1.57
C LYS A 34 17.40 -5.08 1.59
N MET A 35 16.92 -3.92 1.15
CA MET A 35 15.51 -3.63 0.97
C MET A 35 15.33 -2.91 -0.36
N GLU A 36 14.33 -3.30 -1.14
CA GLU A 36 13.87 -2.63 -2.37
C GLU A 36 12.37 -2.32 -2.25
N LEU A 37 11.94 -1.21 -2.84
CA LEU A 37 10.53 -0.85 -2.95
C LEU A 37 10.05 -1.11 -4.37
N ILE A 38 8.92 -1.81 -4.52
CA ILE A 38 8.29 -2.04 -5.83
C ILE A 38 6.96 -1.30 -5.86
N PHE A 39 6.87 -0.32 -6.76
CA PHE A 39 5.65 0.39 -7.09
C PHE A 39 5.08 -0.15 -8.39
N CYS A 40 3.84 -0.63 -8.37
CA CYS A 40 3.17 -1.06 -9.58
C CYS A 40 2.22 0.06 -10.06
N ASP A 41 2.51 0.59 -11.25
CA ASP A 41 1.66 1.55 -11.93
C ASP A 41 0.68 0.78 -12.81
N TYR A 42 -0.55 0.64 -12.31
CA TYR A 42 -1.65 0.00 -13.04
C TYR A 42 -2.55 1.03 -13.73
N GLY A 43 -2.06 2.25 -13.95
CA GLY A 43 -2.83 3.34 -14.56
C GLY A 43 -3.80 4.00 -13.59
N GLN A 44 -3.55 3.90 -12.29
CA GLN A 44 -4.37 4.59 -11.29
C GLN A 44 -4.19 6.10 -11.42
N ARG A 45 -5.30 6.84 -11.29
CA ARG A 45 -5.34 8.29 -11.53
C ARG A 45 -4.43 9.10 -10.59
N THR A 46 -4.02 8.51 -9.47
CA THR A 46 -3.18 9.15 -8.47
C THR A 46 -1.71 8.75 -8.55
N ALA A 47 -1.31 8.00 -9.59
CA ALA A 47 0.04 7.46 -9.73
C ALA A 47 1.12 8.53 -9.61
N GLU A 48 0.90 9.75 -10.12
CA GLU A 48 1.84 10.86 -9.99
C GLU A 48 2.08 11.29 -8.52
N TYR A 49 1.02 11.37 -7.72
CA TYR A 49 1.10 11.75 -6.30
C TYR A 49 1.72 10.63 -5.47
N GLU A 50 1.32 9.40 -5.74
CA GLU A 50 1.85 8.20 -5.11
C GLU A 50 3.35 8.08 -5.37
N ARG A 51 3.77 8.21 -6.64
CA ARG A 51 5.18 8.16 -7.05
C ARG A 51 6.00 9.23 -6.35
N PHE A 52 5.53 10.47 -6.30
CA PHE A 52 6.21 11.54 -5.56
C PHE A 52 6.45 11.16 -4.09
N CYS A 53 5.42 10.68 -3.40
CA CYS A 53 5.54 10.25 -2.00
C CYS A 53 6.50 9.07 -1.85
N ILE A 54 6.43 8.08 -2.75
CA ILE A 54 7.30 6.91 -2.76
C ILE A 54 8.76 7.31 -2.94
N GLU A 55 9.07 8.21 -3.87
CA GLU A 55 10.43 8.70 -4.11
C GLU A 55 11.00 9.42 -2.88
N LYS A 56 10.20 10.26 -2.21
CA LYS A 56 10.60 10.89 -0.93
C LYS A 56 10.84 9.87 0.17
N VAL A 57 9.95 8.89 0.32
CA VAL A 57 10.08 7.82 1.31
C VAL A 57 11.31 6.96 1.04
N ALA A 58 11.57 6.61 -0.22
CA ALA A 58 12.72 5.81 -0.62
C ALA A 58 14.05 6.52 -0.30
N SER A 59 14.12 7.82 -0.59
CA SER A 59 15.25 8.67 -0.23
C SER A 59 15.52 8.65 1.27
N LEU A 60 14.49 8.83 2.10
CA LEU A 60 14.62 8.81 3.57
C LEU A 60 15.02 7.42 4.12
N LEU A 61 14.59 6.35 3.48
CA LEU A 61 14.92 4.97 3.87
C LEU A 61 16.27 4.49 3.32
N GLY A 62 16.89 5.25 2.40
CA GLY A 62 18.12 4.89 1.71
C GLY A 62 17.96 3.66 0.81
N THR A 63 16.81 3.52 0.15
CA THR A 63 16.46 2.37 -0.71
C THR A 63 16.08 2.84 -2.12
N ARG A 64 16.06 1.89 -3.06
CA ARG A 64 15.68 2.13 -4.46
C ARG A 64 14.22 1.82 -4.67
N VAL A 65 13.63 2.49 -5.65
CA VAL A 65 12.26 2.24 -6.12
C VAL A 65 12.34 1.64 -7.51
N ARG A 66 11.65 0.52 -7.70
CA ARG A 66 11.37 -0.04 -9.02
C ARG A 66 9.92 0.22 -9.38
N VAL A 67 9.70 0.79 -10.55
CA VAL A 67 8.36 1.00 -11.11
C VAL A 67 8.06 -0.13 -12.08
N ILE A 68 6.95 -0.81 -11.89
CA ILE A 68 6.46 -1.90 -12.74
C ILE A 68 5.21 -1.44 -13.47
N ASP A 69 5.24 -1.53 -14.79
CA ASP A 69 4.09 -1.24 -15.62
C ASP A 69 3.08 -2.39 -15.55
N LEU A 70 1.90 -2.09 -15.02
CA LEU A 70 0.72 -2.95 -15.03
C LEU A 70 -0.46 -2.21 -15.67
N ARG A 71 -0.25 -1.25 -16.57
CA ARG A 71 -1.34 -0.41 -17.10
C ARG A 71 -2.41 -1.21 -17.84
N TRP A 72 -2.06 -2.41 -18.32
CA TRP A 72 -3.02 -3.38 -18.85
C TRP A 72 -4.11 -3.75 -17.83
N LEU A 73 -3.79 -3.82 -16.53
CA LEU A 73 -4.74 -4.10 -15.45
C LEU A 73 -5.75 -2.96 -15.31
N GLY A 74 -5.30 -1.71 -15.39
CA GLY A 74 -6.21 -0.55 -15.42
C GLY A 74 -7.04 -0.48 -16.69
N GLY A 75 -6.52 -0.99 -17.81
CA GLY A 75 -7.26 -1.13 -19.07
C GLY A 75 -8.52 -1.99 -18.92
N ILE A 76 -8.41 -3.14 -18.26
CA ILE A 76 -9.53 -4.07 -18.05
C ILE A 76 -10.40 -3.72 -16.83
N SER A 77 -9.87 -2.93 -15.89
CA SER A 77 -10.58 -2.57 -14.66
C SER A 77 -11.73 -1.60 -14.92
N THR A 78 -12.84 -1.76 -14.19
CA THR A 78 -13.95 -0.79 -14.12
C THR A 78 -13.87 0.11 -12.89
N SER A 79 -12.80 -0.04 -12.08
CA SER A 79 -12.57 0.72 -10.86
C SER A 79 -12.52 2.22 -11.10
N LEU A 80 -13.07 2.98 -10.16
CA LEU A 80 -12.87 4.43 -10.10
C LEU A 80 -11.40 4.79 -9.88
N LEU A 81 -10.53 3.87 -9.44
CA LEU A 81 -9.10 4.17 -9.33
C LEU A 81 -8.45 4.42 -10.70
N THR A 82 -8.96 3.80 -11.76
CA THR A 82 -8.33 3.81 -13.10
C THR A 82 -9.19 4.52 -14.15
N LYS A 83 -10.52 4.58 -13.97
CA LYS A 83 -11.40 5.33 -14.88
C LYS A 83 -11.37 6.83 -14.61
N GLN A 84 -11.34 7.64 -15.68
CA GLN A 84 -11.36 9.10 -15.60
C GLN A 84 -12.79 9.65 -15.51
N VAL A 85 -13.52 9.23 -14.48
CA VAL A 85 -14.86 9.73 -14.17
C VAL A 85 -14.87 10.45 -12.82
N PRO A 86 -15.81 11.40 -12.59
CA PRO A 86 -15.93 12.07 -11.30
C PRO A 86 -16.04 11.07 -10.14
N ILE A 87 -15.28 11.30 -9.08
CA ILE A 87 -15.37 10.49 -7.87
C ILE A 87 -16.52 11.02 -7.02
N PRO A 88 -17.49 10.17 -6.64
CA PRO A 88 -18.57 10.60 -5.79
C PRO A 88 -18.05 10.95 -4.40
N GLU A 89 -18.54 12.04 -3.85
CA GLU A 89 -18.38 12.33 -2.44
C GLU A 89 -18.95 11.19 -1.60
N THR A 90 -18.26 10.85 -0.51
CA THR A 90 -18.78 9.91 0.49
C THR A 90 -19.26 10.72 1.68
N ARG A 91 -20.55 10.64 2.02
CA ARG A 91 -21.08 11.30 3.22
C ARG A 91 -20.48 10.67 4.49
N PRO A 92 -20.19 11.44 5.55
CA PRO A 92 -19.66 10.88 6.79
C PRO A 92 -20.52 9.76 7.39
N GLU A 93 -21.85 9.91 7.38
CA GLU A 93 -22.76 8.87 7.91
C GLU A 93 -22.63 7.54 7.17
N ASP A 94 -22.30 7.58 5.88
CA ASP A 94 -22.24 6.39 5.02
C ASP A 94 -20.97 5.56 5.24
N LEU A 95 -19.94 6.14 5.85
CA LEU A 95 -18.60 5.56 5.89
C LEU A 95 -18.57 4.22 6.62
N TRP A 96 -19.39 4.09 7.66
CA TRP A 96 -19.48 2.93 8.54
C TRP A 96 -20.72 2.06 8.29
N ASP A 97 -21.58 2.46 7.35
CA ASP A 97 -22.70 1.63 6.90
C ASP A 97 -22.17 0.41 6.12
N PRO A 98 -22.46 -0.83 6.56
CA PRO A 98 -21.95 -2.04 5.91
C PRO A 98 -22.46 -2.25 4.48
N GLU A 99 -23.70 -1.89 4.19
CA GLU A 99 -24.29 -2.11 2.86
C GLU A 99 -23.68 -1.14 1.84
N LYS A 100 -23.60 0.14 2.22
CA LYS A 100 -22.90 1.13 1.41
C LYS A 100 -21.40 0.81 1.31
N ALA A 101 -20.80 0.19 2.32
CA ALA A 101 -19.42 -0.27 2.24
C ALA A 101 -19.22 -1.37 1.19
N ARG A 102 -20.11 -2.37 1.11
CA ARG A 102 -20.08 -3.40 0.06
C ARG A 102 -20.16 -2.78 -1.33
N GLN A 103 -21.09 -1.85 -1.53
CA GLN A 103 -21.25 -1.17 -2.80
C GLN A 103 -20.01 -0.33 -3.16
N ARG A 104 -19.40 0.35 -2.18
CA ARG A 104 -18.16 1.09 -2.39
C ARG A 104 -17.00 0.19 -2.78
N ILE A 105 -16.82 -0.97 -2.12
CA ILE A 105 -15.73 -1.91 -2.44
C ILE A 105 -15.74 -2.22 -3.94
N LEU A 106 -16.90 -2.57 -4.51
CA LEU A 106 -17.02 -2.88 -5.93
C LEU A 106 -16.65 -1.70 -6.85
N ARG A 107 -16.88 -0.45 -6.42
CA ARG A 107 -16.48 0.75 -7.19
C ARG A 107 -14.97 0.99 -7.20
N TRP A 108 -14.25 0.54 -6.17
CA TRP A 108 -12.80 0.71 -6.03
C TRP A 108 -12.03 -0.58 -6.36
N TRP A 109 -12.74 -1.62 -6.81
CA TRP A 109 -12.20 -2.96 -7.02
C TRP A 109 -11.50 -3.06 -8.38
N ASP A 110 -10.19 -3.26 -8.35
CA ASP A 110 -9.41 -3.69 -9.51
C ASP A 110 -9.30 -5.23 -9.49
N PRO A 111 -9.60 -5.92 -10.61
CA PRO A 111 -9.71 -7.37 -10.62
C PRO A 111 -8.37 -8.04 -10.25
N CYS A 112 -8.39 -8.89 -9.23
CA CYS A 112 -7.23 -9.65 -8.75
C CYS A 112 -5.99 -8.80 -8.41
N ARG A 113 -6.16 -7.50 -8.13
CA ARG A 113 -5.04 -6.55 -8.00
C ARG A 113 -4.01 -7.02 -6.99
N ASN A 114 -4.40 -7.29 -5.74
CA ASN A 114 -3.42 -7.64 -4.70
C ASN A 114 -2.68 -8.95 -5.03
N ALA A 115 -3.33 -9.92 -5.67
CA ALA A 115 -2.68 -11.15 -6.13
C ALA A 115 -1.62 -10.84 -7.20
N ILE A 116 -1.95 -10.03 -8.20
CA ILE A 116 -1.00 -9.61 -9.25
C ILE A 116 0.19 -8.86 -8.64
N LEU A 117 -0.05 -7.94 -7.70
CA LEU A 117 1.03 -7.22 -7.00
C LEU A 117 1.98 -8.18 -6.28
N LEU A 118 1.43 -9.17 -5.59
CA LEU A 118 2.22 -10.18 -4.88
C LEU A 118 2.98 -11.10 -5.85
N LEU A 119 2.39 -11.48 -6.99
CA LEU A 119 3.05 -12.25 -8.02
C LEU A 119 4.22 -11.49 -8.65
N VAL A 120 4.09 -10.17 -8.84
CA VAL A 120 5.21 -9.31 -9.26
C VAL A 120 6.34 -9.39 -8.24
N GLY A 121 6.05 -9.16 -6.95
CA GLY A 121 7.06 -9.27 -5.88
C GLY A 121 7.72 -10.65 -5.82
N LEU A 122 6.94 -11.72 -5.98
CA LEU A 122 7.41 -13.10 -5.98
C LEU A 122 8.33 -13.38 -7.17
N ALA A 123 7.96 -12.96 -8.38
CA ALA A 123 8.77 -13.12 -9.58
C ALA A 123 10.13 -12.41 -9.45
N HIS A 124 10.15 -11.23 -8.82
CA HIS A 124 11.40 -10.53 -8.50
C HIS A 124 12.24 -11.30 -7.49
N ALA A 125 11.63 -11.81 -6.41
CA ALA A 125 12.33 -12.60 -5.40
C ALA A 125 12.97 -13.86 -6.00
N GLU A 126 12.26 -14.58 -6.86
CA GLU A 126 12.79 -15.76 -7.54
C GLU A 126 13.88 -15.41 -8.56
N SER A 127 13.70 -14.34 -9.34
CA SER A 127 14.73 -13.87 -10.27
C SER A 127 16.05 -13.53 -9.56
N TYR A 128 16.01 -12.90 -8.38
CA TYR A 128 17.20 -12.65 -7.58
C TYR A 128 17.88 -13.93 -7.09
N TYR A 129 17.09 -14.92 -6.70
CA TYR A 129 17.65 -16.22 -6.30
C TYR A 129 18.32 -16.93 -7.47
N ILE A 130 17.65 -17.01 -8.63
CA ILE A 130 18.19 -17.67 -9.83
C ILE A 130 19.50 -16.99 -10.28
N SER A 131 19.57 -15.66 -10.23
CA SER A 131 20.70 -14.89 -10.74
C SER A 131 21.87 -14.76 -9.77
N SER A 132 21.62 -14.73 -8.46
CA SER A 132 22.63 -14.36 -7.46
C SER A 132 22.61 -15.20 -6.19
N GLY A 133 21.66 -16.13 -6.05
CA GLY A 133 21.45 -16.91 -4.83
C GLY A 133 20.84 -16.13 -3.66
N GLU A 134 20.49 -14.85 -3.85
CA GLU A 134 19.92 -14.02 -2.80
C GLU A 134 18.43 -14.34 -2.55
N ARG A 135 18.05 -14.46 -1.28
CA ARG A 135 16.65 -14.62 -0.88
C ARG A 135 16.02 -13.29 -0.53
N TYR A 136 14.81 -13.07 -1.04
CA TYR A 136 13.97 -11.94 -0.69
C TYR A 136 12.63 -12.43 -0.16
N ASP A 137 12.15 -11.81 0.91
CA ASP A 137 10.76 -11.92 1.35
C ASP A 137 9.95 -10.74 0.80
N VAL A 138 8.69 -11.00 0.48
CA VAL A 138 7.77 -10.02 -0.11
C VAL A 138 6.83 -9.50 0.97
N TYR A 139 6.81 -8.19 1.17
CA TYR A 139 5.98 -7.51 2.14
C TYR A 139 4.90 -6.69 1.46
N ILE A 140 3.65 -6.80 1.93
CA ILE A 140 2.52 -6.03 1.43
C ILE A 140 1.80 -5.29 2.57
N GLY A 141 1.44 -4.03 2.31
CA GLY A 141 0.73 -3.17 3.26
C GLY A 141 -0.79 -3.34 3.23
N ILE A 142 -1.29 -4.57 3.38
CA ILE A 142 -2.72 -4.81 3.63
C ILE A 142 -2.99 -4.89 5.14
N ARG A 143 -4.16 -4.40 5.53
CA ARG A 143 -4.60 -4.29 6.92
C ARG A 143 -6.04 -4.78 7.08
N ARG A 144 -6.52 -4.92 8.31
CA ARG A 144 -7.93 -5.24 8.57
C ARG A 144 -8.83 -4.12 8.06
N GLU A 145 -9.75 -4.46 7.18
CA GLU A 145 -10.75 -3.51 6.68
C GLU A 145 -12.06 -3.59 7.45
N THR A 146 -12.58 -2.42 7.79
CA THR A 146 -13.86 -2.22 8.47
C THR A 146 -14.74 -1.25 7.66
N PRO A 147 -16.07 -1.33 7.73
CA PRO A 147 -16.88 -2.35 8.40
C PRO A 147 -16.97 -3.68 7.62
N VAL A 148 -16.56 -3.71 6.35
CA VAL A 148 -16.60 -4.89 5.48
C VAL A 148 -15.20 -5.19 4.99
N MET A 149 -14.80 -6.46 5.09
CA MET A 149 -13.50 -6.93 4.61
C MET A 149 -13.52 -7.20 3.11
N MET A 150 -12.51 -6.70 2.39
CA MET A 150 -12.17 -7.22 1.06
C MET A 150 -11.50 -8.58 1.19
N LYS A 151 -11.85 -9.51 0.29
CA LYS A 151 -11.37 -10.90 0.33
C LYS A 151 -9.85 -11.01 0.18
N ASP A 152 -9.23 -10.09 -0.53
CA ASP A 152 -7.79 -10.05 -0.77
C ASP A 152 -7.02 -9.20 0.25
N ASN A 153 -7.67 -8.86 1.38
CA ASN A 153 -7.09 -8.16 2.53
C ASN A 153 -7.17 -9.02 3.82
N THR A 154 -7.31 -10.35 3.72
CA THR A 154 -7.46 -11.23 4.88
C THR A 154 -6.22 -12.10 5.14
N PRO A 155 -6.04 -12.62 6.37
CA PRO A 155 -4.98 -13.58 6.66
C PRO A 155 -5.03 -14.82 5.76
N GLU A 156 -6.23 -15.33 5.46
CA GLU A 156 -6.44 -16.51 4.62
C GLU A 156 -5.93 -16.27 3.20
N PHE A 157 -6.17 -15.07 2.65
CA PHE A 157 -5.61 -14.70 1.34
C PHE A 157 -4.07 -14.74 1.35
N VAL A 158 -3.43 -14.22 2.40
CA VAL A 158 -1.95 -14.26 2.51
C VAL A 158 -1.44 -15.70 2.62
N GLU A 159 -2.17 -16.56 3.34
CA GLU A 159 -1.85 -17.99 3.45
C GLU A 159 -1.94 -18.70 2.10
N GLU A 160 -3.02 -18.46 1.33
CA GLU A 160 -3.16 -18.99 -0.03
C GLU A 160 -2.07 -18.49 -0.97
N MET A 161 -1.66 -17.22 -0.87
CA MET A 161 -0.58 -16.69 -1.68
C MET A 161 0.78 -17.32 -1.33
N ASN A 162 1.02 -17.67 -0.06
CA ASN A 162 2.21 -18.43 0.33
C ASN A 162 2.15 -19.87 -0.19
N ARG A 163 1.00 -20.55 -0.13
CA ARG A 163 0.83 -21.88 -0.78
C ARG A 163 1.10 -21.82 -2.27
N LEU A 164 0.54 -20.81 -2.95
CA LEU A 164 0.77 -20.59 -4.37
C LEU A 164 2.26 -20.37 -4.65
N ALA A 165 2.98 -19.63 -3.79
CA ALA A 165 4.40 -19.37 -3.98
C ALA A 165 5.26 -20.64 -4.04
N GLU A 166 4.91 -21.68 -3.26
CA GLU A 166 5.62 -22.97 -3.30
C GLU A 166 5.42 -23.73 -4.64
N HIS A 167 4.33 -23.46 -5.36
CA HIS A 167 4.03 -24.11 -6.64
C HIS A 167 4.34 -23.24 -7.86
N ALA A 168 4.29 -21.92 -7.71
CA ALA A 168 4.56 -20.96 -8.77
C ALA A 168 6.06 -20.69 -8.96
N THR A 169 6.90 -21.17 -8.05
CA THR A 169 8.36 -21.01 -8.09
C THR A 169 9.05 -22.36 -8.09
N HIS A 170 10.20 -22.47 -8.76
CA HIS A 170 10.93 -23.73 -8.87
C HIS A 170 11.72 -24.05 -7.59
N HIS A 171 12.22 -23.03 -6.91
CA HIS A 171 13.12 -23.20 -5.77
C HIS A 171 12.43 -23.14 -4.40
N GLY A 172 11.15 -22.76 -4.36
CA GLY A 172 10.34 -22.67 -3.14
C GLY A 172 10.93 -21.77 -2.04
N GLY A 173 10.31 -21.81 -0.86
CA GLY A 173 10.83 -21.13 0.33
C GLY A 173 10.80 -19.60 0.25
N TYR A 174 9.84 -19.03 -0.48
CA TYR A 174 9.54 -17.61 -0.50
C TYR A 174 8.48 -17.28 0.54
N ARG A 175 8.56 -16.10 1.17
CA ARG A 175 7.60 -15.69 2.19
C ARG A 175 6.89 -14.43 1.75
N ILE A 176 5.57 -14.48 1.79
CA ILE A 176 4.71 -13.31 1.63
C ILE A 176 4.18 -12.92 3.01
N LEU A 177 4.45 -11.68 3.41
CA LEU A 177 4.20 -11.18 4.75
C LEU A 177 3.33 -9.92 4.70
N ALA A 178 2.31 -9.86 5.55
CA ALA A 178 1.43 -8.71 5.72
C ALA A 178 1.44 -8.25 7.18
N PRO A 179 2.45 -7.49 7.63
CA PRO A 179 2.62 -7.15 9.05
C PRO A 179 1.44 -6.40 9.67
N LEU A 180 0.66 -5.69 8.84
CA LEU A 180 -0.45 -4.84 9.27
C LEU A 180 -1.80 -5.57 9.26
N ILE A 181 -1.86 -6.85 8.86
CA ILE A 181 -3.10 -7.57 8.53
C ILE A 181 -4.14 -7.59 9.67
N LYS A 182 -3.69 -7.49 10.92
CA LYS A 182 -4.55 -7.50 12.12
C LYS A 182 -4.93 -6.10 12.63
N LEU A 183 -4.35 -5.05 12.07
CA LEU A 183 -4.52 -3.67 12.52
C LEU A 183 -5.66 -2.98 11.77
N ASP A 184 -6.43 -2.18 12.49
CA ASP A 184 -7.29 -1.16 11.86
C ASP A 184 -6.46 0.06 11.47
N LYS A 185 -7.04 0.97 10.69
CA LYS A 185 -6.32 2.13 10.12
C LYS A 185 -5.69 3.04 11.19
N ASP A 186 -6.37 3.28 12.31
CA ASP A 186 -5.82 4.04 13.43
C ASP A 186 -4.70 3.27 14.15
N GLY A 187 -4.77 1.94 14.20
CA GLY A 187 -3.67 1.10 14.68
C GLY A 187 -2.43 1.20 13.79
N VAL A 188 -2.62 1.23 12.46
CA VAL A 188 -1.54 1.47 11.51
C VAL A 188 -0.92 2.86 11.72
N VAL A 189 -1.73 3.89 11.95
CA VAL A 189 -1.22 5.24 12.23
C VAL A 189 -0.43 5.29 13.55
N ARG A 190 -0.90 4.63 14.62
CA ARG A 190 -0.13 4.54 15.88
C ARG A 190 1.22 3.86 15.66
N LEU A 191 1.21 2.69 15.02
CA LEU A 191 2.44 1.96 14.70
C LEU A 191 3.39 2.80 13.84
N GLY A 192 2.88 3.45 12.79
CA GLY A 192 3.74 4.28 11.94
C GLY A 192 4.30 5.48 12.69
N GLN A 193 3.58 6.05 13.66
CA GLN A 193 4.07 7.14 14.49
C GLN A 193 5.24 6.68 15.37
N GLU A 194 5.12 5.49 15.99
CA GLU A 194 6.18 4.85 16.77
C GLU A 194 7.42 4.56 15.91
N LEU A 195 7.22 4.12 14.66
CA LEU A 195 8.30 3.82 13.71
C LEU A 195 8.94 5.08 13.08
N GLY A 196 8.37 6.27 13.31
CA GLY A 196 8.83 7.53 12.75
C GLY A 196 8.48 7.75 11.27
N VAL A 197 7.32 7.26 10.83
CA VAL A 197 6.83 7.47 9.46
C VAL A 197 6.63 8.98 9.18
N PRO A 198 7.20 9.51 8.09
CA PRO A 198 7.06 10.92 7.71
C PRO A 198 5.71 11.15 7.04
N TRP A 199 4.66 11.34 7.84
CA TRP A 199 3.26 11.38 7.37
C TRP A 199 2.97 12.38 6.24
N LYS A 200 3.76 13.46 6.11
CA LYS A 200 3.65 14.42 5.00
C LYS A 200 3.99 13.83 3.64
N TYR A 201 4.78 12.75 3.60
CA TYR A 201 5.11 12.00 2.38
C TYR A 201 4.26 10.74 2.25
N THR A 202 2.99 10.82 2.64
CA THR A 202 2.02 9.74 2.43
C THR A 202 0.77 10.26 1.73
N TYR A 203 0.28 9.51 0.75
CA TYR A 203 -0.85 9.90 -0.08
C TYR A 203 -1.96 8.86 -0.07
N SER A 204 -3.19 9.27 0.25
CA SER A 204 -4.33 8.34 0.38
C SER A 204 -5.54 8.77 -0.43
N CYS A 205 -5.50 9.95 -1.04
CA CYS A 205 -6.64 10.41 -1.81
C CYS A 205 -6.85 9.48 -3.02
N TYR A 206 -8.10 9.15 -3.32
CA TYR A 206 -8.43 8.42 -4.55
C TYR A 206 -8.65 9.34 -5.74
N ALA A 207 -8.83 10.65 -5.51
CA ALA A 207 -9.20 11.60 -6.56
C ALA A 207 -8.03 12.37 -7.16
N GLY A 208 -7.04 12.75 -6.35
CA GLY A 208 -6.17 13.84 -6.76
C GLY A 208 -6.80 15.20 -6.46
N ALA A 209 -6.03 16.15 -5.94
CA ALA A 209 -6.47 17.53 -5.84
C ALA A 209 -5.40 18.56 -6.23
N GLY A 210 -4.39 18.14 -7.00
CA GLY A 210 -3.30 19.00 -7.47
C GLY A 210 -2.16 19.11 -6.45
N TRP A 211 -1.42 20.21 -6.54
CA TRP A 211 -0.18 20.43 -5.79
C TRP A 211 -0.22 21.80 -5.11
N VAL A 212 0.50 21.93 -3.99
CA VAL A 212 0.80 23.20 -3.35
C VAL A 212 2.31 23.39 -3.32
N GLU A 213 2.74 24.62 -3.61
CA GLU A 213 4.13 25.08 -3.46
C GLU A 213 4.19 26.00 -2.23
N ALA A 214 4.52 25.43 -1.08
CA ALA A 214 4.66 26.18 0.18
C ALA A 214 5.95 25.73 0.89
N GLY A 215 7.08 26.23 0.39
CA GLY A 215 8.43 25.81 0.81
C GLY A 215 8.89 24.51 0.14
N GLU A 216 8.02 23.51 0.09
CA GLU A 216 8.21 22.30 -0.73
C GLU A 216 6.92 21.95 -1.49
N ARG A 217 7.09 21.35 -2.68
CA ARG A 217 5.98 20.82 -3.47
C ARG A 217 5.34 19.64 -2.72
N LEU A 218 4.04 19.72 -2.44
CA LEU A 218 3.29 18.63 -1.79
C LEU A 218 1.97 18.33 -2.52
N PRO A 219 1.56 17.05 -2.57
CA PRO A 219 0.29 16.68 -3.16
C PRO A 219 -0.88 17.06 -2.24
N VAL A 220 -1.98 17.49 -2.83
CA VAL A 220 -3.21 17.88 -2.11
C VAL A 220 -4.22 16.75 -2.17
N HIS A 221 -4.82 16.42 -1.03
CA HIS A 221 -5.92 15.47 -0.92
C HIS A 221 -7.25 16.18 -1.18
N CYS A 222 -8.19 15.52 -1.85
CA CYS A 222 -9.49 16.14 -2.12
C CYS A 222 -10.35 16.37 -0.87
N GLY A 223 -10.18 15.53 0.16
CA GLY A 223 -10.93 15.59 1.41
C GLY A 223 -12.32 14.95 1.41
N THR A 224 -12.97 14.88 0.25
CA THR A 224 -14.36 14.40 0.14
C THR A 224 -14.50 12.91 -0.21
N CYS A 225 -13.45 12.27 -0.72
CA CYS A 225 -13.48 10.84 -1.06
C CYS A 225 -13.41 9.96 0.19
N SER A 226 -13.95 8.74 0.10
CA SER A 226 -13.98 7.77 1.21
C SER A 226 -12.62 7.58 1.89
N ASN A 227 -11.53 7.46 1.13
CA ASN A 227 -10.21 7.21 1.72
C ASN A 227 -9.59 8.45 2.39
N CYS A 228 -9.93 9.67 1.95
CA CYS A 228 -9.55 10.92 2.64
C CYS A 228 -10.22 11.01 4.00
N ARG A 229 -11.54 10.78 4.07
CA ARG A 229 -12.29 10.77 5.33
C ARG A 229 -11.79 9.68 6.28
N ARG A 230 -11.55 8.47 5.77
CA ARG A 230 -10.97 7.37 6.57
C ARG A 230 -9.58 7.70 7.08
N ARG A 231 -8.74 8.37 6.29
CA ARG A 231 -7.42 8.84 6.72
C ARG A 231 -7.59 9.81 7.88
N HIS A 232 -8.34 10.90 7.68
CA HIS A 232 -8.53 11.94 8.68
C HIS A 232 -9.05 11.37 10.02
N LEU A 233 -10.07 10.51 9.96
CA LEU A 233 -10.60 9.85 11.15
C LEU A 233 -9.58 8.94 11.84
N ALA A 234 -8.73 8.23 11.09
CA ALA A 234 -7.73 7.35 11.65
C ALA A 234 -6.65 8.14 12.41
N PHE A 235 -6.16 9.25 11.84
CA PHE A 235 -5.23 10.15 12.52
C PHE A 235 -5.84 10.74 13.79
N LYS A 236 -7.08 11.23 13.71
CA LYS A 236 -7.84 11.72 14.88
C LYS A 236 -7.97 10.66 15.97
N LYS A 237 -8.37 9.43 15.62
CA LYS A 237 -8.50 8.31 16.57
C LYS A 237 -7.16 7.86 17.15
N ALA A 238 -6.08 7.98 16.38
CA ALA A 238 -4.73 7.66 16.82
C ALA A 238 -4.12 8.73 17.75
N GLY A 239 -4.73 9.90 17.86
CA GLY A 239 -4.13 11.04 18.58
C GLY A 239 -2.91 11.62 17.87
N VAL A 240 -2.78 11.38 16.55
CA VAL A 240 -1.65 11.81 15.74
C VAL A 240 -2.11 12.95 14.82
N PRO A 241 -1.40 14.09 14.75
CA PRO A 241 -1.72 15.14 13.79
C PRO A 241 -1.65 14.63 12.35
N ASP A 242 -2.67 14.87 11.54
CA ASP A 242 -2.65 14.58 10.11
C ASP A 242 -2.02 15.77 9.35
N PRO A 243 -0.81 15.65 8.77
CA PRO A 243 -0.19 16.75 8.05
C PRO A 243 -0.67 16.88 6.60
N SER A 244 -1.66 16.08 6.16
CA SER A 244 -2.18 16.17 4.80
C SER A 244 -2.83 17.52 4.52
N LEU A 245 -2.49 18.07 3.35
CA LEU A 245 -3.14 19.26 2.81
C LEU A 245 -4.44 18.84 2.14
N TYR A 246 -5.55 19.41 2.57
CA TYR A 246 -6.87 19.09 2.05
C TYR A 246 -7.47 20.26 1.29
N ARG A 247 -7.99 20.02 0.08
CA ARG A 247 -8.78 21.01 -0.66
C ARG A 247 -10.07 21.36 0.07
N THR A 248 -10.73 20.34 0.62
CA THR A 248 -11.93 20.47 1.46
C THR A 248 -11.66 19.73 2.76
N VAL A 249 -11.95 20.33 3.91
CA VAL A 249 -11.74 19.66 5.21
C VAL A 249 -12.61 18.38 5.28
N PRO A 250 -12.04 17.20 5.59
CA PRO A 250 -12.76 15.92 5.61
C PRO A 250 -13.79 15.74 6.72
#